data_AF-A0A2W7HYY0-F1
#
_entry.id   AF-A0A2W7HYY0-F1
#
_cell.length_a   1.000
_cell.length_b   1.000
_cell.length_c   1.000
_cell.angle_alpha   90.00
_cell.angle_beta   90.00
_cell.angle_gamma   90.00
#
_symmetry.space_group_name_H-M   'P 1'
#
loop_
_entity.id
_entity.type
_entity.pdbx_description
1 polymer ?
#
loop_
_entity_poly.entity_id
_entity_poly.type
_entity_poly.pdbx_seq_one_letter_code
_entity_poly.pdbx_strand_id
1 'polypeptide(L)'
;MRNGAQRHGIFDNNRTRLTQKNINDAINSLGTSYTHNKLVAELGFGFWRFLFAQRQYTATGRNLLRIFPAKPISTATNQYNQNYVFNQLADINKFRNRIAHHEPICFRNSHSIKDSTTARLHYGKILQFFQWMNINESELLYGIDHINKVCNDLDNL
;
A
#
# COMPACT_ATOMS: atom_id res chain seq x y z
N MET A 1 -8.66 -0.96 15.20
CA MET A 1 -7.58 -1.95 15.09
C MET A 1 -7.53 -2.91 16.27
N ARG A 2 -7.17 -2.49 17.49
CA ARG A 2 -7.12 -3.38 18.68
C ARG A 2 -8.35 -4.28 18.83
N ASN A 3 -9.55 -3.70 18.84
CA ASN A 3 -10.81 -4.43 18.99
C ASN A 3 -11.05 -5.46 17.88
N GLY A 4 -10.46 -5.26 16.69
CA GLY A 4 -10.58 -6.19 15.58
C GLY A 4 -9.81 -7.49 15.80
N ALA A 5 -8.78 -7.49 16.65
CA ALA A 5 -7.96 -8.66 16.97
C ALA A 5 -8.30 -9.33 18.32
N GLN A 6 -9.13 -8.68 19.14
CA GLN A 6 -9.63 -9.24 20.40
C GLN A 6 -10.61 -10.39 20.15
N ARG A 7 -10.92 -11.15 21.21
CA ARG A 7 -11.94 -12.19 21.16
C ARG A 7 -13.27 -11.63 20.63
N HIS A 8 -13.89 -12.32 19.68
CA HIS A 8 -15.09 -11.88 18.95
C HIS A 8 -14.88 -10.64 18.05
N GLY A 9 -13.63 -10.20 17.85
CA GLY A 9 -13.27 -9.16 16.91
C GLY A 9 -13.40 -9.62 15.45
N ILE A 10 -13.43 -8.65 14.52
CA ILE A 10 -13.63 -8.93 13.09
C ILE A 10 -12.57 -9.86 12.47
N PHE A 11 -11.36 -9.93 13.04
CA PHE A 11 -10.28 -10.81 12.61
C PHE A 11 -10.09 -12.04 13.50
N ASP A 12 -10.95 -12.25 14.49
CA ASP A 12 -10.90 -13.40 15.41
C ASP A 12 -11.51 -14.65 14.77
N ASN A 13 -10.88 -15.13 13.70
CA ASN A 13 -11.26 -16.35 13.00
C ASN A 13 -10.08 -16.98 12.23
N ASN A 14 -10.18 -18.28 11.97
CA ASN A 14 -9.14 -19.05 11.27
C ASN A 14 -8.79 -18.49 9.88
N ARG A 15 -9.72 -17.80 9.21
CA ARG A 15 -9.51 -17.26 7.86
C ARG A 15 -8.66 -16.00 7.84
N THR A 16 -8.58 -15.27 8.96
CA THR A 16 -7.86 -14.00 9.11
C THR A 16 -6.84 -14.01 10.26
N ARG A 17 -6.48 -15.20 10.76
CA ARG A 17 -5.52 -15.41 11.85
C ARG A 17 -4.19 -14.66 11.69
N LEU A 18 -3.65 -14.56 10.47
CA LEU A 18 -2.41 -13.79 10.24
C LEU A 18 -2.64 -12.28 10.41
N THR A 19 -3.80 -11.76 10.02
CA THR A 19 -4.18 -10.37 10.26
C THR A 19 -4.32 -10.10 11.76
N GLN A 20 -4.98 -10.99 12.50
CA GLN A 20 -5.08 -10.91 13.96
C GLN A 20 -3.69 -10.97 14.61
N LYS A 21 -2.83 -11.91 14.19
CA LYS A 21 -1.46 -12.05 14.69
C LYS A 21 -0.66 -10.76 14.46
N ASN A 22 -0.67 -10.19 13.27
CA ASN A 22 0.05 -8.94 12.98
C ASN A 22 -0.39 -7.78 13.89
N ILE A 23 -1.69 -7.69 14.21
CA ILE A 23 -2.20 -6.67 15.15
C ILE A 23 -1.70 -6.95 16.57
N ASN A 24 -1.75 -8.21 17.02
CA ASN A 24 -1.30 -8.57 18.37
C ASN A 24 0.21 -8.42 18.53
N ASP A 25 1.00 -8.78 17.51
CA ASP A 25 2.46 -8.59 17.49
C ASP A 25 2.80 -7.08 17.59
N ALA A 26 2.08 -6.22 16.87
CA ALA A 26 2.22 -4.76 16.97
C ALA A 26 1.77 -4.21 18.35
N ILE A 27 0.73 -4.76 18.96
CA ILE A 27 0.33 -4.37 20.32
C ILE A 27 1.43 -4.76 21.32
N ASN A 28 2.00 -5.95 21.18
CA ASN A 28 3.05 -6.44 22.05
C ASN A 28 4.34 -5.61 21.91
N SER A 29 4.70 -5.18 20.69
CA SER A 29 5.89 -4.32 20.48
C SER A 29 5.74 -2.92 21.08
N LEU A 30 4.51 -2.40 21.14
CA LEU A 30 4.22 -1.07 21.69
C LEU A 30 4.09 -1.05 23.22
N GLY A 31 3.94 -2.21 23.86
CA GLY A 31 3.80 -2.31 25.31
C GLY A 31 2.44 -1.83 25.83
N THR A 32 2.40 -1.41 27.10
CA THR A 32 1.15 -1.16 27.84
C THR A 32 0.53 0.21 27.57
N SER A 33 1.32 1.21 27.14
CA SER A 33 0.86 2.58 26.91
C SER A 33 1.14 2.99 25.46
N TYR A 34 0.09 2.99 24.63
CA TYR A 34 0.16 3.42 23.24
C TYR A 34 -1.15 4.06 22.80
N THR A 35 -1.07 4.97 21.82
CA THR A 35 -2.24 5.58 21.21
C THR A 35 -2.74 4.75 20.04
N HIS A 36 -4.02 4.92 19.67
CA HIS A 36 -4.56 4.29 18.46
C HIS A 36 -3.70 4.56 17.22
N ASN A 37 -3.27 5.81 17.04
CA ASN A 37 -2.46 6.23 15.90
C ASN A 37 -1.09 5.56 15.91
N LYS A 38 -0.49 5.34 17.08
CA LYS A 38 0.78 4.62 17.19
C LYS A 38 0.63 3.16 16.76
N LEU A 39 -0.47 2.48 17.11
CA LEU A 39 -0.77 1.13 16.62
C LEU A 39 -0.97 1.10 15.10
N VAL A 40 -1.66 2.08 14.54
CA VAL A 40 -1.83 2.20 13.09
C VAL A 40 -0.47 2.36 12.39
N ALA A 41 0.41 3.21 12.94
CA ALA A 41 1.74 3.46 12.38
C ALA A 41 2.69 2.25 12.47
N GLU A 42 2.51 1.37 13.45
CA GLU A 42 3.32 0.15 13.62
C GLU A 42 3.02 -0.92 12.56
N LEU A 43 1.84 -0.87 11.95
CA LEU A 43 1.42 -1.85 10.95
C LEU A 43 2.07 -1.54 9.60
N GLY A 44 2.94 -2.44 9.13
CA GLY A 44 3.65 -2.28 7.87
C GLY A 44 2.75 -2.33 6.61
N PHE A 45 3.28 -1.86 5.48
CA PHE A 45 2.54 -1.77 4.21
C PHE A 45 1.90 -3.10 3.76
N GLY A 46 2.57 -4.23 4.01
CA GLY A 46 2.02 -5.56 3.74
C GLY A 46 0.69 -5.81 4.44
N PHE A 47 0.54 -5.39 5.70
CA PHE A 47 -0.72 -5.49 6.44
C PHE A 47 -1.85 -4.74 5.73
N TRP A 48 -1.60 -3.48 5.35
CA TRP A 48 -2.59 -2.62 4.67
C TRP A 48 -2.99 -3.17 3.30
N ARG A 49 -2.03 -3.70 2.52
CA ARG A 49 -2.32 -4.43 1.29
C ARG A 49 -3.25 -5.62 1.56
N PHE A 50 -2.93 -6.47 2.53
CA PHE A 50 -3.70 -7.68 2.81
C PHE A 50 -5.10 -7.43 3.36
N LEU A 51 -5.42 -6.22 3.84
CA LEU A 51 -6.80 -5.86 4.15
C LEU A 51 -7.72 -5.90 2.93
N PHE A 52 -7.20 -5.67 1.73
CA PHE A 52 -7.97 -5.82 0.50
C PHE A 52 -8.12 -7.27 0.07
N ALA A 53 -7.31 -8.22 0.56
CA ALA A 53 -7.47 -9.63 0.17
C ALA A 53 -8.86 -10.18 0.53
N GLN A 54 -9.35 -11.13 -0.27
CA GLN A 54 -10.77 -11.56 -0.26
C GLN A 54 -11.35 -11.84 1.12
N ARG A 55 -10.59 -12.53 1.99
CA ARG A 55 -11.05 -12.92 3.34
C ARG A 55 -11.14 -11.71 4.27
N GLN A 56 -10.10 -10.89 4.30
CA GLN A 56 -10.01 -9.68 5.11
C GLN A 56 -11.03 -8.64 4.65
N TYR A 57 -11.13 -8.40 3.34
CA TYR A 57 -12.11 -7.48 2.77
C TYR A 57 -13.55 -7.90 3.08
N THR A 58 -13.82 -9.21 3.11
CA THR A 58 -15.13 -9.71 3.55
C THR A 58 -15.34 -9.47 5.04
N ALA A 59 -14.33 -9.74 5.88
CA ALA A 59 -14.40 -9.57 7.33
C ALA A 59 -14.63 -8.11 7.76
N THR A 60 -14.13 -7.13 7.00
CA THR A 60 -14.37 -5.70 7.26
C THR A 60 -15.74 -5.22 6.76
N GLY A 61 -16.62 -6.11 6.31
CA GLY A 61 -17.93 -5.74 5.77
C GLY A 61 -17.85 -5.13 4.37
N ARG A 62 -16.78 -5.42 3.62
CA ARG A 62 -16.59 -4.99 2.21
C ARG A 62 -16.66 -3.47 2.00
N ASN A 63 -16.24 -2.70 3.01
CA ASN A 63 -16.33 -1.24 3.01
C ASN A 63 -15.00 -0.53 2.72
N LEU A 64 -13.87 -1.25 2.62
CA LEU A 64 -12.55 -0.63 2.53
C LEU A 64 -12.35 0.20 1.26
N LEU A 65 -13.07 -0.09 0.17
CA LEU A 65 -13.00 0.73 -1.05
C LEU A 65 -13.58 2.15 -0.85
N ARG A 66 -14.31 2.41 0.23
CA ARG A 66 -14.84 3.75 0.55
C ARG A 66 -13.77 4.78 0.86
N ILE A 67 -12.54 4.35 1.16
CA ILE A 67 -11.40 5.27 1.32
C ILE A 67 -11.02 5.94 0.01
N PHE A 68 -11.52 5.44 -1.12
CA PHE A 68 -11.24 5.96 -2.46
C PHE A 68 -12.48 6.63 -3.08
N PRO A 69 -12.94 7.78 -2.55
CA PRO A 69 -14.15 8.46 -3.02
C PRO A 69 -14.09 8.89 -4.50
N ALA A 70 -12.90 9.21 -5.03
CA ALA A 70 -12.70 9.64 -6.41
C ALA A 70 -12.27 8.51 -7.36
N LYS A 71 -12.28 7.25 -6.90
CA LYS A 71 -11.98 6.10 -7.76
C LYS A 71 -13.01 5.99 -8.90
N PRO A 72 -12.58 5.69 -10.13
CA PRO A 72 -13.51 5.46 -11.24
C PRO A 72 -14.55 4.38 -10.93
N ILE A 73 -15.71 4.55 -11.54
CA ILE A 73 -16.78 3.55 -11.54
C ILE A 73 -16.33 2.37 -12.40
N SER A 74 -16.53 1.15 -11.90
CA SER A 74 -16.21 -0.06 -12.68
C SER A 74 -17.13 -0.17 -13.91
N THR A 75 -16.55 -0.57 -15.04
CA THR A 75 -17.26 -0.87 -16.28
C THR A 75 -17.11 -2.36 -16.62
N ALA A 76 -17.81 -2.85 -17.64
CA ALA A 76 -17.64 -4.23 -18.12
C ALA A 76 -16.17 -4.55 -18.49
N THR A 77 -15.42 -3.57 -18.97
CA THR A 77 -14.01 -3.72 -19.38
C THR A 77 -13.02 -3.42 -18.25
N ASN A 78 -13.34 -2.51 -17.34
CA ASN A 78 -12.42 -2.04 -16.30
C ASN A 78 -13.03 -2.21 -14.90
N GLN A 79 -12.47 -3.13 -14.11
CA GLN A 79 -12.95 -3.45 -12.77
C GLN A 79 -12.04 -2.86 -11.69
N TYR A 80 -12.51 -1.81 -11.00
CA TYR A 80 -11.80 -1.15 -9.91
C TYR A 80 -12.29 -1.66 -8.53
N ASN A 81 -12.27 -2.98 -8.35
CA ASN A 81 -12.73 -3.67 -7.14
C ASN A 81 -11.57 -3.91 -6.14
N GLN A 82 -11.83 -4.64 -5.05
CA GLN A 82 -10.79 -4.93 -4.05
C GLN A 82 -9.58 -5.63 -4.66
N ASN A 83 -9.80 -6.52 -5.63
CA ASN A 83 -8.74 -7.35 -6.19
C ASN A 83 -7.80 -6.49 -7.05
N TYR A 84 -8.37 -5.53 -7.78
CA TYR A 84 -7.59 -4.52 -8.47
C TYR A 84 -6.69 -3.77 -7.51
N VAL A 85 -7.25 -3.21 -6.43
CA VAL A 85 -6.47 -2.46 -5.41
C VAL A 85 -5.41 -3.35 -4.77
N PHE A 86 -5.76 -4.58 -4.38
CA PHE A 86 -4.83 -5.55 -3.81
C PHE A 86 -3.62 -5.81 -4.72
N ASN A 87 -3.84 -5.92 -6.02
CA ASN A 87 -2.77 -6.17 -7.00
C ASN A 87 -1.94 -4.91 -7.29
N GLN A 88 -2.55 -3.73 -7.39
CA GLN A 88 -1.78 -2.48 -7.52
C GLN A 88 -0.87 -2.25 -6.29
N LEU A 89 -1.39 -2.48 -5.08
CA LEU A 89 -0.59 -2.44 -3.85
C LEU A 89 0.45 -3.56 -3.81
N ALA A 90 0.21 -4.71 -4.44
CA ALA A 90 1.19 -5.78 -4.58
C ALA A 90 2.41 -5.32 -5.38
N ASP A 91 2.17 -4.66 -6.50
CA ASP A 91 3.22 -4.14 -7.38
C ASP A 91 4.06 -3.08 -6.66
N ILE A 92 3.41 -2.11 -6.00
CA ILE A 92 4.08 -1.09 -5.18
C ILE A 92 4.92 -1.76 -4.07
N ASN A 93 4.35 -2.73 -3.35
CA ASN A 93 5.07 -3.42 -2.28
C ASN A 93 6.30 -4.17 -2.79
N LYS A 94 6.20 -4.83 -3.96
CA LYS A 94 7.34 -5.51 -4.58
C LYS A 94 8.43 -4.51 -4.94
N PHE A 95 8.08 -3.40 -5.60
CA PHE A 95 9.03 -2.36 -5.96
C PHE A 95 9.73 -1.76 -4.74
N ARG A 96 8.97 -1.43 -3.68
CA ARG A 96 9.54 -0.97 -2.40
C ARG A 96 10.50 -1.98 -1.78
N ASN A 97 10.20 -3.27 -1.86
CA ASN A 97 11.08 -4.30 -1.32
C ASN A 97 12.41 -4.37 -2.08
N ARG A 98 12.40 -4.21 -3.40
CA ARG A 98 13.62 -4.10 -4.21
C ARG A 98 14.52 -2.96 -3.70
N ILE A 99 13.93 -1.79 -3.44
CA ILE A 99 14.65 -0.64 -2.85
C ILE A 99 15.26 -1.02 -1.48
N ALA A 100 14.49 -1.67 -0.60
CA ALA A 100 14.98 -2.08 0.72
C ALA A 100 16.09 -3.15 0.66
N HIS A 101 16.11 -3.96 -0.40
CA HIS A 101 17.16 -4.92 -0.69
C HIS A 101 18.34 -4.34 -1.50
N HIS A 102 18.35 -3.01 -1.73
CA HIS A 102 19.36 -2.32 -2.54
C HIS A 102 19.49 -2.88 -3.97
N GLU A 103 18.39 -3.39 -4.53
CA GLU A 103 18.36 -3.81 -5.93
C GLU A 103 18.33 -2.60 -6.88
N PRO A 104 18.94 -2.69 -8.07
CA PRO A 104 18.86 -1.64 -9.06
C PRO A 104 17.42 -1.45 -9.59
N ILE A 105 16.88 -0.23 -9.55
CA ILE A 105 15.49 0.08 -9.96
C ILE A 105 15.37 0.95 -11.22
N CYS A 106 16.50 1.42 -11.76
CA CYS A 106 16.60 2.32 -12.91
C CYS A 106 17.36 1.69 -14.09
N PHE A 107 17.31 0.36 -14.20
CA PHE A 107 17.88 -0.41 -15.29
C PHE A 107 16.87 -1.41 -15.83
N ARG A 108 16.98 -1.75 -17.12
CA ARG A 108 16.26 -2.90 -17.67
C ARG A 108 16.67 -4.17 -16.93
N ASN A 109 15.70 -5.03 -16.64
CA ASN A 109 15.95 -6.28 -15.91
C ASN A 109 17.14 -7.04 -16.50
N SER A 110 18.14 -7.31 -15.66
CA SER A 110 19.35 -8.08 -16.03
C SER A 110 20.21 -7.46 -17.15
N HIS A 111 20.03 -6.18 -17.47
CA HIS A 111 20.83 -5.47 -18.45
C HIS A 111 21.34 -4.15 -17.89
N SER A 112 22.56 -3.77 -18.25
CA SER A 112 23.18 -2.48 -17.90
C SER A 112 22.66 -1.33 -18.78
N ILE A 113 21.37 -1.36 -19.13
CA ILE A 113 20.69 -0.34 -19.92
C ILE A 113 19.84 0.47 -18.96
N LYS A 114 20.12 1.77 -18.84
CA LYS A 114 19.37 2.71 -18.01
C LYS A 114 17.90 2.73 -18.45
N ASP A 115 16.99 2.64 -17.50
CA ASP A 115 15.54 2.67 -17.72
C ASP A 115 14.81 3.08 -16.44
N SER A 116 14.40 4.35 -16.38
CA SER A 116 13.62 4.88 -15.25
C SER A 116 12.12 4.60 -15.35
N THR A 117 11.65 3.94 -16.43
CA THR A 117 10.22 3.74 -16.73
C THR A 117 9.51 3.02 -15.59
N THR A 118 10.12 1.97 -15.03
CA THR A 118 9.53 1.21 -13.94
C THR A 118 9.33 2.06 -12.68
N ALA A 119 10.29 2.93 -12.36
CA ALA A 119 10.19 3.84 -11.22
C ALA A 119 9.05 4.86 -11.43
N ARG A 120 8.98 5.46 -12.62
CA ARG A 120 7.89 6.39 -12.99
C ARG A 120 6.52 5.75 -12.95
N LEU A 121 6.38 4.51 -13.45
CA LEU A 121 5.13 3.76 -13.43
C LEU A 121 4.63 3.53 -12.00
N HIS A 122 5.51 3.12 -11.08
CA HIS A 122 5.13 2.92 -9.68
C HIS A 122 4.82 4.25 -8.99
N TYR A 123 5.56 5.31 -9.30
CA TYR A 123 5.27 6.65 -8.80
C TYR A 123 3.88 7.13 -9.25
N GLY A 124 3.55 6.97 -10.54
CA GLY A 124 2.22 7.29 -11.08
C GLY A 124 1.09 6.52 -10.40
N LYS A 125 1.29 5.24 -10.05
CA LYS A 125 0.32 4.46 -9.26
C LYS A 125 0.08 5.06 -7.87
N ILE A 126 1.14 5.51 -7.20
CA ILE A 126 1.04 6.15 -5.87
C ILE A 126 0.24 7.45 -5.97
N LEU A 127 0.55 8.31 -6.95
CA LEU A 127 -0.19 9.55 -7.19
C LEU A 127 -1.66 9.29 -7.51
N GLN A 128 -1.95 8.29 -8.36
CA GLN A 128 -3.32 7.88 -8.64
C GLN A 128 -4.08 7.47 -7.36
N PHE A 129 -3.44 6.75 -6.44
CA PHE A 129 -4.07 6.39 -5.17
C PHE A 129 -4.33 7.62 -4.29
N PHE A 130 -3.42 8.60 -4.24
CA PHE A 130 -3.68 9.87 -3.55
C PHE A 130 -4.86 10.62 -4.14
N GLN A 131 -4.93 10.73 -5.47
CA GLN A 131 -6.05 11.35 -6.16
C GLN A 131 -7.36 10.63 -5.86
N TRP A 132 -7.38 9.30 -5.89
CA TRP A 132 -8.57 8.52 -5.53
C TRP A 132 -9.02 8.74 -4.09
N MET A 133 -8.09 9.02 -3.18
CA MET A 133 -8.36 9.37 -1.78
C MET A 133 -8.75 10.84 -1.59
N ASN A 134 -8.82 11.66 -2.65
CA ASN A 134 -8.97 13.13 -2.58
C ASN A 134 -7.86 13.80 -1.73
N ILE A 135 -6.65 13.24 -1.78
CA ILE A 135 -5.47 13.84 -1.14
C ILE A 135 -4.80 14.77 -2.15
N ASN A 136 -4.47 15.99 -1.73
CA ASN A 136 -3.61 16.89 -2.50
C ASN A 136 -2.16 16.37 -2.46
N GLU A 137 -1.76 15.62 -3.49
CA GLU A 137 -0.42 15.01 -3.55
C GLU A 137 0.70 16.04 -3.53
N SER A 138 0.48 17.23 -4.10
CA SER A 138 1.50 18.28 -4.22
C SER A 138 1.86 18.89 -2.85
N GLU A 139 0.85 19.03 -1.99
CA GLU A 139 1.02 19.50 -0.61
C GLU A 139 1.60 18.38 0.27
N LEU A 140 1.07 17.15 0.14
CA LEU A 140 1.54 16.01 0.92
C LEU A 140 3.02 15.68 0.65
N LEU A 141 3.45 15.80 -0.60
CA LEU A 141 4.81 15.48 -1.03
C LEU A 141 5.71 16.73 -1.15
N TYR A 142 5.26 17.88 -0.65
CA TYR A 142 6.02 19.11 -0.72
C TYR A 142 7.42 18.93 -0.10
N GLY A 143 8.45 19.35 -0.84
CA GLY A 143 9.84 19.26 -0.43
C GLY A 143 10.49 17.87 -0.60
N ILE A 144 9.72 16.81 -0.85
CA ILE A 144 10.23 15.45 -1.02
C ILE A 144 9.98 14.85 -2.41
N ASP A 145 9.04 15.38 -3.20
CA ASP A 145 8.84 14.93 -4.58
C ASP A 145 9.92 15.46 -5.54
N HIS A 146 10.92 14.61 -5.79
CA HIS A 146 11.97 14.85 -6.78
C HIS A 146 12.03 13.73 -7.82
N ILE A 147 11.04 12.83 -7.87
CA ILE A 147 11.14 11.57 -8.62
C ILE A 147 11.29 11.82 -10.12
N ASN A 148 10.46 12.69 -10.68
CA ASN A 148 10.53 13.01 -12.10
C ASN A 148 11.83 13.71 -12.48
N LYS A 149 12.34 14.60 -11.60
CA LYS A 149 13.62 15.26 -11.79
C LYS A 149 14.77 14.25 -11.83
N VAL A 150 14.88 13.41 -10.81
CA VAL A 150 15.92 12.37 -10.71
C VAL A 150 15.86 11.41 -11.90
N CYS A 151 14.65 11.00 -12.31
CA CYS A 151 14.51 10.13 -13.48
C CYS A 151 14.92 10.85 -14.77
N ASN A 152 14.59 12.14 -14.95
CA ASN A 152 15.03 12.91 -16.12
C ASN A 152 16.56 13.05 -16.14
N ASP A 153 17.17 13.33 -14.99
CA ASP A 153 18.63 13.44 -14.88
C ASP A 153 19.28 12.10 -15.25
N LEU A 154 18.75 10.97 -14.76
CA LEU A 154 19.20 9.62 -15.11
C LEU A 154 19.06 9.30 -16.60
N ASP A 155 17.94 9.69 -17.22
CA ASP A 155 17.66 9.43 -18.64
C ASP A 155 18.57 10.26 -19.57
N ASN A 156 19.14 11.37 -19.06
CA ASN A 156 20.04 12.27 -19.80
C ASN A 156 21.54 12.02 -19.57
N LEU A 157 21.91 11.09 -18.68
CA LEU A 157 23.29 10.62 -18.47
C LEU A 157 23.70 9.63 -19.56
#